data_AF-A0A9E3BUF5-F1
#
_entry.id   AF-A0A9E3BUF5-F1
#
_cell.length_a   1.000
_cell.length_b   1.000
_cell.length_c   1.000
_cell.angle_alpha   90.00
_cell.angle_beta   90.00
_cell.angle_gamma   90.00
#
_symmetry.space_group_name_H-M   'P 1'
#
loop_
_entity.id
_entity.type
_entity.pdbx_description
1 polymer ?
#
loop_
_entity_poly.entity_id
_entity_poly.type
_entity_poly.pdbx_seq_one_letter_code
_entity_poly.pdbx_strand_id
1 'polypeptide(L)'
;AEHLSIQYGDKGIRVSCLCPQAVDTNMFRGTETSAAGIDGIMKPAEVADAVIKAMDAERFLILSHPVVHEYMQRKTADVDR
;
A
#
# COMPACT_ATOMS: atom_id res chain seq x y z
N ALA A 1 -5.93 10.81 -2.25
CA ALA A 1 -5.44 10.85 -0.86
C ALA A 1 -4.52 12.04 -0.61
N GLU A 2 -3.56 12.33 -1.49
CA GLU A 2 -2.57 13.40 -1.31
C GLU A 2 -3.20 14.79 -1.15
N HIS A 3 -4.20 15.12 -1.98
CA HIS A 3 -4.91 16.39 -1.86
C HIS A 3 -5.55 16.59 -0.47
N LEU A 4 -6.10 15.53 0.13
CA LEU A 4 -6.67 15.61 1.48
C LEU A 4 -5.58 15.84 2.54
N SER A 5 -4.43 15.17 2.39
CA SER A 5 -3.29 15.36 3.30
C SER A 5 -2.77 16.80 3.24
N ILE A 6 -2.69 17.39 2.04
CA ILE A 6 -2.22 18.77 1.84
C ILE A 6 -3.24 19.77 2.39
N GLN A 7 -4.53 19.60 2.08
CA GLN A 7 -5.56 20.57 2.45
C GLN A 7 -5.90 20.60 3.94
N TYR A 8 -5.75 19.46 4.63
CA TYR A 8 -6.22 19.30 6.00
C TYR A 8 -5.10 18.97 7.00
N GLY A 9 -3.86 18.77 6.53
CA GLY A 9 -2.71 18.52 7.40
C GLY A 9 -2.49 19.61 8.45
N ASP A 10 -2.58 20.87 8.03
CA ASP A 10 -2.46 22.05 8.92
C ASP A 10 -3.64 22.20 9.90
N LYS A 11 -4.75 21.49 9.64
CA LYS A 11 -5.92 21.44 10.53
C LYS A 11 -5.87 20.27 11.50
N GLY A 12 -4.72 19.59 11.59
CA GLY A 12 -4.50 18.45 12.47
C GLY A 12 -5.09 17.13 11.96
N ILE A 13 -5.56 17.06 10.71
CA ILE A 13 -6.09 15.82 10.13
C ILE A 13 -4.96 15.10 9.42
N ARG A 14 -4.56 13.94 9.95
CA ARG A 14 -3.58 13.04 9.31
C ARG A 14 -4.29 12.10 8.35
N VAL A 15 -3.65 11.85 7.21
CA VAL A 15 -4.17 10.97 6.15
C VAL A 15 -3.10 9.96 5.82
N SER A 16 -3.48 8.68 5.70
CA SER A 16 -2.64 7.62 5.15
C SER A 16 -3.34 6.95 3.98
N CYS A 17 -2.57 6.46 3.01
CA CYS A 17 -3.03 5.75 1.83
C CYS A 17 -2.46 4.33 1.84
N LEU A 18 -3.36 3.35 1.97
CA LEU A 18 -3.02 1.93 1.90
C LEU A 18 -2.99 1.48 0.43
N CYS A 19 -1.84 0.98 -0.03
CA CYS A 19 -1.64 0.47 -1.38
C CYS A 19 -1.03 -0.95 -1.31
N PRO A 20 -1.84 -1.98 -1.01
CA PRO A 20 -1.36 -3.36 -0.88
C PRO A 20 -1.29 -4.05 -2.26
N GLN A 21 -0.54 -5.17 -2.34
CA GLN A 21 -0.60 -6.11 -3.46
C GLN A 21 -1.66 -7.20 -3.16
N ALA A 22 -1.42 -8.47 -3.53
CA ALA A 22 -2.37 -9.54 -3.31
C ALA A 22 -2.63 -9.80 -1.83
N VAL A 23 -3.89 -9.75 -1.44
CA VAL A 23 -4.36 -10.06 -0.08
C VAL A 23 -5.43 -11.14 -0.18
N ASP A 24 -5.34 -12.19 0.64
CA ASP A 24 -6.34 -13.28 0.69
C ASP A 24 -7.70 -12.76 1.22
N THR A 25 -8.44 -12.16 0.30
CA THR A 25 -9.79 -11.64 0.50
C THR A 25 -10.68 -12.16 -0.62
N ASN A 26 -12.00 -12.01 -0.47
CA ASN A 26 -12.94 -12.35 -1.54
C ASN A 26 -12.72 -11.53 -2.83
N MET A 27 -12.02 -10.40 -2.77
CA MET A 27 -11.66 -9.62 -3.96
C MET A 27 -10.55 -10.29 -4.79
N PHE A 28 -9.69 -11.09 -4.14
CA PHE A 28 -8.53 -11.71 -4.78
C PHE A 28 -8.76 -13.18 -5.15
N ARG A 29 -9.62 -13.89 -4.43
CA ARG A 29 -9.97 -15.29 -4.71
C ARG A 29 -10.52 -15.46 -6.13
N GLY A 30 -10.03 -16.44 -6.87
CA GLY A 30 -10.31 -16.64 -8.29
C GLY A 30 -9.42 -15.82 -9.24
N THR A 31 -8.50 -14.99 -8.73
CA THR A 31 -7.53 -14.22 -9.51
C THR A 31 -6.08 -14.52 -9.12
N GLU A 32 -5.84 -15.70 -8.55
CA GLU A 32 -4.55 -16.12 -7.99
C GLU A 32 -3.43 -16.15 -9.04
N THR A 33 -3.77 -16.29 -10.32
CA THR A 33 -2.84 -16.25 -11.46
C THR A 33 -2.51 -14.83 -11.95
N SER A 34 -3.13 -13.80 -11.37
CA SER A 34 -2.82 -12.40 -11.71
C SER A 34 -1.39 -12.03 -11.29
N ALA A 35 -0.81 -11.02 -11.93
CA ALA A 35 0.52 -10.51 -11.58
C ALA A 35 0.65 -10.12 -10.09
N ALA A 36 -0.46 -9.75 -9.45
CA ALA A 36 -0.48 -9.47 -8.02
C ALA A 36 -0.22 -10.71 -7.15
N GLY A 37 -0.63 -11.91 -7.60
CA GLY A 37 -0.48 -13.16 -6.85
C GLY A 37 0.91 -13.79 -6.91
N ILE A 38 1.74 -13.37 -7.87
CA ILE A 38 3.06 -13.97 -8.14
C ILE A 38 4.06 -13.62 -7.03
N ASP A 39 3.98 -12.40 -6.48
CA ASP A 39 4.96 -11.89 -5.51
C ASP A 39 4.58 -12.15 -4.04
N GLY A 40 3.60 -13.01 -3.82
CA GLY A 40 3.13 -13.42 -2.50
C GLY A 40 1.78 -12.84 -2.13
N ILE A 41 0.95 -13.70 -1.51
CA ILE A 41 -0.38 -13.36 -1.02
C ILE A 41 -0.29 -13.15 0.49
N MET A 42 -0.59 -11.95 0.96
CA MET A 42 -0.60 -11.62 2.39
C MET A 42 -1.97 -11.90 3.01
N LYS A 43 -2.01 -12.28 4.29
CA LYS A 43 -3.28 -12.40 5.01
C LYS A 43 -3.82 -11.01 5.38
N PRO A 44 -5.15 -10.84 5.46
CA PRO A 44 -5.75 -9.57 5.88
C PRO A 44 -5.23 -9.06 7.24
N ALA A 45 -4.97 -9.96 8.19
CA ALA A 45 -4.45 -9.61 9.50
C ALA A 45 -3.05 -8.98 9.44
N GLU A 46 -2.17 -9.50 8.57
CA GLU A 46 -0.81 -8.96 8.40
C GLU A 46 -0.84 -7.57 7.76
N VAL A 47 -1.76 -7.34 6.82
CA VAL A 47 -1.99 -6.02 6.23
C VAL A 47 -2.51 -5.04 7.29
N ALA A 48 -3.44 -5.49 8.14
CA ALA A 48 -3.97 -4.66 9.23
C ALA A 48 -2.87 -4.23 10.21
N ASP A 49 -1.98 -5.14 10.59
CA ASP A 49 -0.83 -4.82 11.45
C ASP A 49 0.10 -3.78 10.81
N ALA A 50 0.34 -3.89 9.49
CA ALA A 50 1.14 -2.90 8.76
C ALA A 50 0.47 -1.52 8.75
N VAL A 51 -0.86 -1.47 8.63
CA VAL A 51 -1.64 -0.23 8.70
C VAL A 51 -1.52 0.42 10.07
N ILE A 52 -1.75 -0.35 11.14
CA ILE A 52 -1.69 0.16 12.52
C ILE A 52 -0.31 0.74 12.80
N LYS A 53 0.76 0.00 12.48
CA LYS A 53 2.15 0.47 12.64
C LYS A 53 2.45 1.74 11.83
N ALA A 54 1.88 1.86 10.63
CA ALA A 54 2.09 3.03 9.80
C ALA A 54 1.32 4.26 10.29
N MET A 55 0.11 4.07 10.82
CA MET A 55 -0.68 5.13 11.44
C MET A 55 0.00 5.68 12.71
N ASP A 56 0.55 4.80 13.55
CA ASP A 56 1.31 5.18 14.76
C ASP A 56 2.55 6.01 14.40
N ALA A 57 3.21 5.67 13.29
CA ALA A 57 4.35 6.40 12.75
C ALA A 57 3.98 7.61 11.86
N GLU A 58 2.70 7.99 11.79
CA GLU A 58 2.15 9.04 10.91
C GLU A 58 2.60 8.94 9.44
N ARG A 59 2.82 7.72 8.91
CA ARG A 59 3.26 7.53 7.53
C ARG A 59 2.12 7.72 6.55
N PHE A 60 2.36 8.53 5.53
CA PHE A 60 1.37 8.78 4.48
C PHE A 60 1.16 7.54 3.59
N LEU A 61 2.21 7.02 2.94
CA LEU A 61 2.08 5.90 2.02
C LEU A 61 2.37 4.56 2.72
N ILE A 62 1.42 3.63 2.68
CA ILE A 62 1.53 2.31 3.32
C ILE A 62 1.65 1.24 2.24
N LEU A 63 2.89 0.83 1.97
CA LEU A 63 3.22 -0.30 1.09
C LEU A 63 3.45 -1.54 1.97
N SER A 64 2.42 -2.37 2.13
CA SER A 64 2.47 -3.53 3.03
C SER A 64 3.43 -4.63 2.55
N HIS A 65 3.65 -4.72 1.23
CA HIS A 65 4.50 -5.72 0.60
C HIS A 65 5.87 -5.10 0.28
N PRO A 66 6.99 -5.61 0.82
CA PRO A 66 8.32 -5.02 0.62
C PRO A 66 8.71 -4.87 -0.86
N VAL A 67 8.31 -5.84 -1.68
CA VAL A 67 8.57 -5.88 -3.13
C VAL A 67 7.91 -4.71 -3.88
N VAL A 68 6.76 -4.22 -3.41
CA VAL A 68 6.03 -3.10 -4.06
C VAL A 68 6.80 -1.80 -3.92
N HIS A 69 7.52 -1.60 -2.82
CA HIS A 69 8.38 -0.43 -2.65
C HIS A 69 9.48 -0.40 -3.71
N GLU A 70 10.10 -1.56 -3.97
CA GLU A 70 11.12 -1.68 -5.02
C GLU A 70 10.53 -1.43 -6.42
N TYR A 71 9.34 -1.96 -6.71
CA TYR A 71 8.66 -1.68 -7.98
C TYR A 71 8.35 -0.21 -8.18
N MET A 72 7.86 0.46 -7.13
CA MET A 72 7.61 1.90 -7.18
C MET A 72 8.92 2.66 -7.48
N GLN A 73 10.01 2.33 -6.78
CA GLN A 73 11.31 2.97 -7.01
C GLN A 73 11.82 2.75 -8.43
N ARG A 74 11.74 1.51 -8.96
CA ARG A 74 12.14 1.20 -10.33
C ARG A 74 11.32 1.97 -11.36
N LYS A 75 10.00 2.05 -11.17
CA LYS A 75 9.10 2.80 -12.07
C LYS A 75 9.36 4.31 -12.03
N THR A 76 9.69 4.86 -10.86
CA THR A 76 9.98 6.29 -10.73
C THR A 76 11.39 6.65 -11.22
N ALA A 77 12.34 5.71 -11.16
CA ALA A 77 13.70 5.93 -11.66
C ALA A 77 13.79 5.97 -13.20
N ASP A 78 12.83 5.38 -13.91
CA ASP A 78 12.76 5.34 -15.37
C ASP A 78 11.30 5.47 -15.82
N VAL A 79 10.81 6.71 -15.89
CA VAL A 79 9.39 7.03 -16.12
C VAL A 79 8.93 6.71 -17.55
N ASP A 80 9.87 6.62 -18.50
CA ASP A 80 9.59 6.30 -19.90
C ASP A 80 9.51 4.77 -20.16
N ARG A 81 9.71 3.94 -19.13
CA ARG A 81 9.69 2.48 -19.18
C ARG A 81 8.50 1.86 -18.42
#